data_AF-A0A8T3TKX5-F1
#
_entry.id   AF-A0A8T3TKX5-F1
#
_cell.length_a   1.000
_cell.length_b   1.000
_cell.length_c   1.000
_cell.angle_alpha   90.00
_cell.angle_beta   90.00
_cell.angle_gamma   90.00
#
_symmetry.space_group_name_H-M   'P 1'
#
loop_
_entity.id
_entity.type
_entity.pdbx_description
1 polymer ?
#
loop_
_entity_poly.entity_id
_entity_poly.type
_entity_poly.pdbx_seq_one_letter_code
_entity_poly.pdbx_strand_id
1 'polypeptide(L)'
;MLASPFIAALLQRRSLLGPQGSKVGLDRWLVLPVATLSLGVGMIHAAVVGDHFREETLSGVFFVMVAVFQLGWGVLFARRPQVGLAALGLLVNATVVATWLVTRTVGLPFGAHPGVPEPIATPDLLATLFESLIVAGTAALALPFLRNMAKRSRYLVASADLGVVMALIVITMVVSYALVDISVNGGHGALMDQAGAAPP
;
A
#
# COMPACT_ATOMS: atom_id res chain seq x y z
N MET A 1 63.93 1.52 3.36
CA MET A 1 62.69 1.05 4.01
C MET A 1 61.71 2.21 4.06
N LEU A 2 60.84 2.33 3.05
CA LEU A 2 59.69 3.25 3.08
C LEU A 2 58.51 2.45 2.53
N ALA A 3 57.64 1.98 3.42
CA ALA A 3 56.42 1.28 3.02
C ALA A 3 55.53 2.27 2.29
N SER A 4 55.18 1.95 1.04
CA SER A 4 54.38 2.81 0.17
C SER A 4 53.06 3.21 0.86
N PRO A 5 52.69 4.51 0.85
CA PRO A 5 51.43 4.98 1.42
C PRO A 5 50.20 4.32 0.79
N PHE A 6 50.37 3.67 -0.38
CA PHE A 6 49.33 2.92 -1.06
C PHE A 6 48.97 1.60 -0.35
N ILE A 7 49.94 0.93 0.29
CA ILE A 7 49.69 -0.29 1.08
C ILE A 7 49.06 0.07 2.42
N ALA A 8 49.45 1.19 3.02
CA ALA A 8 48.82 1.73 4.22
C ALA A 8 47.33 2.10 3.96
N ALA A 9 47.03 2.71 2.81
CA ALA A 9 45.65 3.03 2.42
C ALA A 9 44.79 1.76 2.17
N LEU A 10 45.38 0.69 1.63
CA LEU A 10 44.66 -0.57 1.40
C LEU A 10 44.40 -1.36 2.70
N LEU A 11 45.32 -1.25 3.68
CA LEU A 11 45.14 -1.85 5.01
C LEU A 11 44.19 -1.03 5.90
N GLN A 12 44.18 0.30 5.75
CA GLN A 12 43.24 1.19 6.45
C GLN A 12 41.79 1.01 5.94
N ARG A 13 41.61 0.63 4.66
CA ARG A 13 40.28 0.33 4.12
C ARG A 13 39.73 -1.02 4.61
N ARG A 14 40.59 -1.95 5.01
CA ARG A 14 40.22 -3.31 5.48
C ARG A 14 40.08 -3.41 7.00
N SER A 15 40.63 -2.47 7.76
CA SER A 15 40.53 -2.39 9.24
C SER A 15 39.46 -1.43 9.77
N LEU A 16 38.76 -0.69 8.91
CA LEU A 16 37.53 0.05 9.26
C LEU A 16 36.26 -0.82 9.22
N LEU A 17 36.45 -2.12 9.44
CA LEU A 17 35.48 -2.96 10.12
C LEU A 17 35.28 -2.42 11.54
N GLY A 18 34.43 -1.39 11.67
CA GLY A 18 33.78 -1.05 12.92
C GLY A 18 32.94 -2.23 13.43
N PRO A 19 32.65 -2.27 14.73
CA PRO A 19 32.68 -3.47 15.57
C PRO A 19 31.77 -4.59 15.09
N GLN A 20 32.22 -5.83 15.32
CA GLN A 20 31.33 -6.98 15.32
C GLN A 20 30.06 -6.66 16.11
N GLY A 21 28.93 -6.70 15.41
CA GLY A 21 27.62 -6.52 16.01
C GLY A 21 26.62 -5.78 15.14
N SER A 22 26.43 -6.17 13.86
CA SER A 22 25.03 -6.20 13.42
C SER A 22 24.39 -7.35 14.19
N LYS A 23 24.04 -7.09 15.45
CA LYS A 23 23.03 -7.87 16.17
C LYS A 23 21.95 -8.10 15.13
N VAL A 24 21.57 -9.35 14.88
CA VAL A 24 20.29 -9.60 14.22
C VAL A 24 19.29 -8.85 15.09
N GLY A 25 18.88 -7.67 14.63
CA GLY A 25 18.26 -6.72 15.52
C GLY A 25 16.86 -7.23 15.84
N LEU A 26 16.30 -6.65 16.90
CA LEU A 26 14.93 -6.92 17.35
C LEU A 26 13.89 -6.80 16.20
N ASP A 27 14.24 -6.12 15.10
CA ASP A 27 13.50 -5.93 13.85
C ASP A 27 13.18 -7.23 13.09
N ARG A 28 14.01 -8.28 13.15
CA ARG A 28 13.68 -9.53 12.43
C ARG A 28 12.50 -10.30 13.01
N TRP A 29 12.23 -10.15 14.30
CA TRP A 29 11.13 -10.85 14.96
C TRP A 29 9.75 -10.36 14.50
N LEU A 30 9.65 -9.14 13.97
CA LEU A 30 8.40 -8.59 13.44
C LEU A 30 8.10 -9.05 12.00
N VAL A 31 9.10 -9.52 11.25
CA VAL A 31 8.94 -9.88 9.84
C VAL A 31 7.91 -11.01 9.66
N LEU A 32 8.06 -12.10 10.40
CA LEU A 32 7.15 -13.25 10.28
C LEU A 32 5.72 -12.93 10.76
N PRO A 33 5.50 -12.32 11.94
CA PRO A 33 4.16 -11.90 12.35
C PRO A 33 3.49 -10.97 11.34
N VAL A 34 4.19 -9.95 10.86
CA VAL A 34 3.65 -9.00 9.87
C VAL A 34 3.30 -9.70 8.55
N ALA A 35 4.18 -10.59 8.07
CA ALA A 35 3.91 -11.37 6.87
C ALA A 35 2.69 -12.28 7.06
N THR A 36 2.59 -13.00 8.18
CA THR A 36 1.47 -13.89 8.47
C THR A 36 0.15 -13.13 8.61
N LEU A 37 0.15 -11.98 9.28
CA LEU A 37 -1.01 -11.09 9.35
C LEU A 37 -1.46 -10.67 7.95
N SER A 38 -0.51 -10.28 7.09
CA SER A 38 -0.80 -9.89 5.72
C SER A 38 -1.42 -11.03 4.91
N LEU A 39 -0.89 -12.25 5.02
CA LEU A 39 -1.50 -13.43 4.40
C LEU A 39 -2.92 -13.68 4.92
N GLY A 40 -3.14 -13.55 6.23
CA GLY A 40 -4.45 -13.67 6.87
C GLY A 40 -5.46 -12.65 6.33
N VAL A 41 -5.07 -11.38 6.26
CA VAL A 41 -5.88 -10.30 5.68
C VAL A 41 -6.19 -10.57 4.21
N GLY A 42 -5.21 -11.02 3.43
CA GLY A 42 -5.40 -11.38 2.04
C GLY A 42 -6.46 -12.46 1.84
N MET A 43 -6.51 -13.45 2.74
CA MET A 43 -7.55 -14.48 2.72
C MET A 43 -8.94 -13.93 3.11
N ILE A 44 -9.01 -13.02 4.09
CA ILE A 44 -10.28 -12.37 4.48
C ILE A 44 -10.85 -11.57 3.30
N HIS A 45 -10.03 -10.73 2.68
CA HIS A 45 -10.45 -9.94 1.51
C HIS A 45 -10.87 -10.83 0.34
N ALA A 46 -10.11 -11.88 0.05
CA ALA A 46 -10.45 -12.83 -1.00
C ALA A 46 -11.80 -13.53 -0.76
N ALA A 47 -12.15 -13.81 0.50
CA ALA A 47 -13.40 -14.48 0.85
C ALA A 47 -14.65 -13.62 0.56
N VAL A 48 -14.53 -12.29 0.66
CA VAL A 48 -15.66 -11.36 0.45
C VAL A 48 -15.77 -10.82 -0.99
N VAL A 49 -14.78 -11.09 -1.86
CA VAL A 49 -14.75 -10.61 -3.26
C VAL A 49 -16.05 -10.93 -4.00
N GLY A 50 -16.56 -12.14 -3.86
CA GLY A 50 -17.76 -12.58 -4.59
C GLY A 50 -19.02 -11.82 -4.17
N ASP A 51 -19.12 -11.45 -2.90
CA ASP A 51 -20.25 -10.70 -2.35
C ASP A 51 -20.21 -9.27 -2.90
N HIS A 52 -19.04 -8.64 -2.85
CA HIS A 52 -18.86 -7.29 -3.38
C HIS A 52 -19.07 -7.20 -4.89
N PHE A 53 -18.66 -8.19 -5.70
CA PHE A 53 -18.97 -8.17 -7.13
C PHE A 53 -20.48 -8.25 -7.44
N ARG A 54 -21.29 -8.84 -6.56
CA ARG A 54 -22.75 -8.88 -6.74
C ARG A 54 -23.43 -7.56 -6.39
N GLU A 55 -22.82 -6.78 -5.50
CA GLU A 55 -23.32 -5.48 -5.09
C GLU A 55 -22.82 -4.37 -6.02
N GLU A 56 -21.51 -4.33 -6.26
CA GLU A 56 -20.85 -3.19 -6.91
C GLU A 56 -19.47 -3.60 -7.47
N THR A 57 -19.26 -3.41 -8.77
CA THR A 57 -18.07 -3.94 -9.47
C THR A 57 -16.76 -3.31 -8.98
N LEU A 58 -16.74 -2.01 -8.66
CA LEU A 58 -15.53 -1.33 -8.19
C LEU A 58 -15.06 -1.91 -6.86
N SER A 59 -15.99 -2.18 -5.94
CA SER A 59 -15.73 -2.84 -4.66
C SER A 59 -15.14 -4.23 -4.88
N GLY A 60 -15.73 -5.04 -5.76
CA GLY A 60 -15.18 -6.36 -6.09
C GLY A 60 -13.73 -6.30 -6.61
N VAL A 61 -13.44 -5.37 -7.53
CA VAL A 61 -12.07 -5.16 -8.05
C VAL A 61 -11.12 -4.68 -6.95
N PHE A 62 -11.56 -3.76 -6.09
CA PHE A 62 -10.78 -3.28 -4.94
C PHE A 62 -10.35 -4.45 -4.03
N PHE A 63 -11.29 -5.30 -3.62
CA PHE A 63 -10.97 -6.45 -2.76
C PHE A 63 -10.05 -7.47 -3.43
N VAL A 64 -10.17 -7.69 -4.75
CA VAL A 64 -9.22 -8.54 -5.49
C VAL A 64 -7.82 -7.96 -5.45
N MET A 65 -7.66 -6.66 -5.72
CA MET A 65 -6.35 -6.01 -5.72
C MET A 65 -5.71 -6.06 -4.33
N VAL A 66 -6.47 -5.76 -3.28
CA VAL A 66 -5.96 -5.82 -1.91
C VAL A 66 -5.60 -7.25 -1.53
N ALA A 67 -6.42 -8.24 -1.87
CA ALA A 67 -6.11 -9.65 -1.61
C ALA A 67 -4.82 -10.10 -2.30
N VAL A 68 -4.67 -9.83 -3.61
CA VAL A 68 -3.46 -10.17 -4.37
C VAL A 68 -2.23 -9.46 -3.80
N PHE A 69 -2.36 -8.17 -3.49
CA PHE A 69 -1.28 -7.41 -2.85
C PHE A 69 -0.88 -8.06 -1.53
N GLN A 70 -1.82 -8.32 -0.62
CA GLN A 70 -1.54 -8.86 0.71
C GLN A 70 -0.87 -10.24 0.63
N LEU A 71 -1.41 -11.13 -0.21
CA LEU A 71 -0.83 -12.47 -0.40
C LEU A 71 0.58 -12.40 -0.99
N GLY A 72 0.76 -11.64 -2.07
CA GLY A 72 2.05 -11.51 -2.76
C GLY A 72 3.09 -10.78 -1.91
N TRP A 73 2.70 -9.67 -1.28
CA TRP A 73 3.55 -8.86 -0.42
C TRP A 73 3.96 -9.63 0.83
N GLY A 74 3.04 -10.34 1.50
CA GLY A 74 3.36 -11.15 2.68
C GLY A 74 4.44 -12.19 2.38
N VAL A 75 4.31 -12.95 1.29
CA VAL A 75 5.34 -13.92 0.85
C VAL A 75 6.66 -13.23 0.52
N LEU A 76 6.62 -12.14 -0.25
CA LEU A 76 7.82 -11.43 -0.68
C LEU A 76 8.56 -10.80 0.51
N PHE A 77 7.83 -10.20 1.45
CA PHE A 77 8.38 -9.54 2.63
C PHE A 77 9.02 -10.55 3.59
N ALA A 78 8.40 -11.72 3.79
CA ALA A 78 8.99 -12.82 4.55
C ALA A 78 10.32 -13.30 3.96
N ARG A 79 10.42 -13.37 2.62
CA ARG A 79 11.64 -13.82 1.91
C ARG A 79 12.72 -12.74 1.82
N ARG A 80 12.32 -11.48 1.70
CA ARG A 80 13.23 -10.35 1.47
C ARG A 80 12.81 -9.13 2.32
N PRO A 81 13.06 -9.15 3.65
CA PRO A 81 12.67 -8.06 4.53
C PRO A 81 13.58 -6.84 4.29
N GLN A 82 13.17 -6.00 3.33
CA GLN A 82 13.84 -4.77 2.95
C GLN A 82 12.99 -3.57 3.34
N VAL A 83 13.64 -2.45 3.67
CA VAL A 83 12.94 -1.24 4.11
C VAL A 83 11.97 -0.71 3.06
N GLY A 84 12.32 -0.81 1.77
CA GLY A 84 11.40 -0.41 0.68
C GLY A 84 10.09 -1.19 0.70
N LEU A 85 10.14 -2.50 0.99
CA LEU A 85 8.94 -3.33 1.12
C LEU A 85 8.17 -3.04 2.41
N ALA A 86 8.85 -2.74 3.51
CA ALA A 86 8.19 -2.28 4.74
C ALA A 86 7.44 -0.97 4.49
N ALA A 87 8.06 0.01 3.81
CA ALA A 87 7.42 1.27 3.45
C ALA A 87 6.23 1.08 2.49
N LEU A 88 6.36 0.19 1.49
CA LEU A 88 5.25 -0.15 0.60
C LEU A 88 4.07 -0.78 1.37
N GLY A 89 4.35 -1.75 2.25
CA GLY A 89 3.34 -2.38 3.09
C GLY A 89 2.65 -1.37 4.00
N LEU A 90 3.42 -0.47 4.63
CA LEU A 90 2.91 0.61 5.45
C LEU A 90 1.92 1.48 4.68
N LEU A 91 2.32 1.98 3.51
CA LEU A 91 1.50 2.89 2.72
C LEU A 91 0.20 2.22 2.26
N VAL A 92 0.28 1.03 1.65
CA VAL A 92 -0.90 0.35 1.12
C VAL A 92 -1.87 -0.04 2.24
N ASN A 93 -1.39 -0.63 3.33
CA ASN A 93 -2.26 -1.03 4.44
C ASN A 93 -2.88 0.20 5.13
N ALA A 94 -2.13 1.30 5.31
CA ALA A 94 -2.67 2.53 5.87
C ALA A 94 -3.77 3.12 4.98
N THR A 95 -3.62 3.06 3.66
CA THR A 95 -4.66 3.47 2.72
C THR A 95 -5.91 2.60 2.87
N VAL A 96 -5.79 1.27 2.95
CA VAL A 96 -6.95 0.39 3.13
C VAL A 96 -7.69 0.69 4.45
N VAL A 97 -6.96 0.84 5.56
CA VAL A 97 -7.54 1.23 6.85
C VAL A 97 -8.24 2.59 6.78
N ALA A 98 -7.65 3.57 6.09
CA ALA A 98 -8.27 4.88 5.90
C ALA A 98 -9.54 4.79 5.06
N THR A 99 -9.54 4.01 3.97
CA THR A 99 -10.73 3.75 3.16
C THR A 99 -11.85 3.09 3.99
N TRP A 100 -11.51 2.10 4.83
CA TRP A 100 -12.46 1.50 5.76
C TRP A 100 -13.01 2.54 6.74
N LEU A 101 -12.17 3.39 7.32
CA LEU A 101 -12.65 4.41 8.25
C LEU A 101 -13.60 5.40 7.57
N VAL A 102 -13.31 5.84 6.34
CA VAL A 102 -14.15 6.74 5.56
C VAL A 102 -15.51 6.10 5.28
N THR A 103 -15.52 4.89 4.72
CA THR A 103 -16.75 4.15 4.42
C THR A 103 -17.63 3.95 5.66
N ARG A 104 -17.05 3.75 6.85
CA ARG A 104 -17.79 3.49 8.11
C ARG A 104 -18.22 4.75 8.87
N THR A 105 -17.69 5.93 8.53
CA THR A 105 -17.97 7.18 9.27
C THR A 105 -18.75 8.19 8.47
N VAL A 106 -18.36 8.43 7.22
CA VAL A 106 -18.94 9.46 6.34
C VAL A 106 -19.48 8.90 5.03
N GLY A 107 -19.15 7.65 4.69
CA GLY A 107 -19.48 7.05 3.40
C GLY A 107 -18.57 7.55 2.26
N LEU A 108 -18.55 6.82 1.16
CA LEU A 108 -17.83 7.25 -0.05
C LEU A 108 -18.66 8.28 -0.83
N PRO A 109 -18.05 9.26 -1.51
CA PRO A 109 -18.78 10.23 -2.31
C PRO A 109 -19.34 9.65 -3.63
N PHE A 110 -19.12 8.36 -3.88
CA PHE A 110 -19.53 7.61 -5.07
C PHE A 110 -19.96 6.19 -4.68
N GLY A 111 -20.47 5.41 -5.65
CA GLY A 111 -20.90 4.03 -5.46
C GLY A 111 -22.43 3.89 -5.35
N ALA A 112 -22.90 2.70 -4.96
CA ALA A 112 -24.33 2.41 -4.86
C ALA A 112 -25.06 3.26 -3.81
N HIS A 113 -24.36 3.66 -2.75
CA HIS A 113 -24.91 4.45 -1.64
C HIS A 113 -24.01 5.64 -1.27
N PRO A 114 -23.93 6.70 -2.10
CA PRO A 114 -23.03 7.83 -1.85
C PRO A 114 -23.34 8.60 -0.57
N GLY A 115 -22.32 8.92 0.21
CA GLY A 115 -22.41 9.70 1.45
C GLY A 115 -23.11 8.98 2.61
N VAL A 116 -23.43 7.69 2.45
CA VAL A 116 -24.07 6.87 3.47
C VAL A 116 -22.99 5.98 4.11
N PRO A 117 -22.80 6.04 5.44
CA PRO A 117 -21.89 5.13 6.12
C PRO A 117 -22.33 3.68 5.99
N GLU A 118 -21.38 2.81 5.61
CA GLU A 118 -21.60 1.38 5.51
C GLU A 118 -21.67 0.71 6.89
N PRO A 119 -22.49 -0.35 7.05
CA PRO A 119 -22.54 -1.11 8.29
C PRO A 119 -21.21 -1.81 8.57
N ILE A 120 -20.90 -1.97 9.86
CA ILE A 120 -19.70 -2.69 10.29
C ILE A 120 -19.99 -4.19 10.32
N ALA A 121 -19.26 -4.97 9.54
CA ALA A 121 -19.28 -6.43 9.61
C ALA A 121 -18.08 -6.98 10.42
N THR A 122 -18.25 -8.18 10.99
CA THR A 122 -17.18 -8.85 11.75
C THR A 122 -15.91 -9.12 10.93
N PRO A 123 -15.98 -9.59 9.67
CA PRO A 123 -14.79 -9.78 8.84
C PRO A 123 -14.01 -8.48 8.64
N ASP A 124 -14.69 -7.35 8.43
CA ASP A 124 -14.07 -6.05 8.22
C ASP A 124 -13.29 -5.59 9.44
N LEU A 125 -13.84 -5.77 10.65
CA LEU A 125 -13.16 -5.43 11.89
C LEU A 125 -11.88 -6.25 12.07
N LEU A 126 -11.95 -7.55 11.79
CA LEU A 126 -10.80 -8.44 11.92
C LEU A 126 -9.70 -8.08 10.91
N ALA A 127 -10.09 -7.83 9.65
CA ALA A 127 -9.17 -7.37 8.61
C ALA A 127 -8.52 -6.04 9.02
N THR A 128 -9.31 -5.04 9.41
CA THR A 128 -8.82 -3.71 9.81
C THR A 128 -7.89 -3.78 11.02
N LEU A 129 -8.19 -4.63 12.01
CA LEU A 129 -7.31 -4.86 13.15
C LEU A 129 -5.95 -5.39 12.70
N PHE A 130 -5.94 -6.42 11.85
CA PHE A 130 -4.69 -6.99 11.34
C PHE A 130 -3.91 -6.01 10.46
N GLU A 131 -4.59 -5.24 9.60
CA GLU A 131 -3.98 -4.18 8.79
C GLU A 131 -3.36 -3.09 9.66
N SER A 132 -4.02 -2.70 10.75
CA SER A 132 -3.49 -1.74 11.72
C SER A 132 -2.23 -2.26 12.42
N LEU A 133 -2.19 -3.56 12.73
CA LEU A 133 -0.99 -4.21 13.28
C LEU A 133 0.14 -4.30 12.24
N ILE A 134 -0.19 -4.54 10.96
CA ILE A 134 0.78 -4.50 9.84
C ILE A 134 1.36 -3.09 9.71
N VAL A 135 0.51 -2.05 9.75
CA VAL A 135 0.93 -0.63 9.74
C VAL A 135 1.89 -0.35 10.89
N ALA A 136 1.56 -0.75 12.12
CA ALA A 136 2.43 -0.54 13.27
C ALA A 136 3.77 -1.28 13.12
N GLY A 137 3.74 -2.56 12.72
CA GLY A 137 4.93 -3.37 12.53
C GLY A 137 5.83 -2.85 11.41
N THR A 138 5.27 -2.52 10.26
CA THR A 138 6.02 -1.95 9.13
C THR A 138 6.56 -0.55 9.42
N ALA A 139 5.83 0.29 10.15
CA ALA A 139 6.33 1.57 10.63
C ALA A 139 7.53 1.40 11.55
N ALA A 140 7.48 0.46 12.52
CA ALA A 140 8.60 0.17 13.41
C ALA A 140 9.87 -0.26 12.63
N LEU A 141 9.70 -1.00 11.53
CA LEU A 141 10.78 -1.46 10.66
C LEU A 141 11.33 -0.35 9.73
N ALA A 142 10.46 0.53 9.22
CA ALA A 142 10.83 1.55 8.24
C ALA A 142 11.34 2.86 8.89
N LEU A 143 10.77 3.28 10.01
CA LEU A 143 11.03 4.59 10.65
C LEU A 143 12.50 4.87 10.98
N PRO A 144 13.28 3.92 11.55
CA PRO A 144 14.70 4.18 11.87
C PRO A 144 15.52 4.48 10.61
N PHE A 145 15.26 3.75 9.53
CA PHE A 145 15.95 3.92 8.26
C PHE A 145 15.50 5.20 7.55
N LEU A 146 14.20 5.49 7.50
CA LEU A 146 13.66 6.72 6.92
C LEU A 146 14.17 7.97 7.67
N ARG A 147 14.27 7.92 9.00
CA ARG A 147 14.81 9.03 9.80
C ARG A 147 16.31 9.27 9.52
N ASN A 148 17.07 8.20 9.35
CA ASN A 148 18.50 8.29 9.02
C ASN A 148 18.69 8.74 7.56
N MET A 149 17.85 8.26 6.64
CA MET A 149 17.82 8.67 5.24
C MET A 149 17.43 10.15 5.11
N ALA A 150 16.38 10.64 5.78
CA ALA A 150 15.97 12.05 5.74
C ALA A 150 17.05 13.00 6.27
N LYS A 151 17.80 12.59 7.30
CA LYS A 151 18.98 13.34 7.78
C LYS A 151 20.12 13.39 6.76
N ARG A 152 20.26 12.34 5.94
CA ARG A 152 21.28 12.19 4.88
C ARG A 152 20.84 12.77 3.53
N SER A 153 19.54 12.80 3.26
CA SER A 153 18.85 13.26 2.05
C SER A 153 18.82 14.79 1.95
N ARG A 154 18.98 15.52 3.06
CA ARG A 154 19.35 16.95 3.05
C ARG A 154 20.64 17.24 2.26
N TYR A 155 21.43 16.22 1.92
CA TYR A 155 22.65 16.34 1.12
C TYR A 155 22.56 15.73 -0.28
N LEU A 156 21.49 14.99 -0.62
CA LEU A 156 21.37 14.27 -1.90
C LEU A 156 19.88 14.18 -2.28
N VAL A 157 19.32 15.28 -2.77
CA VAL A 157 18.05 15.26 -3.50
C VAL A 157 18.32 14.62 -4.87
N ALA A 158 17.96 13.35 -5.05
CA ALA A 158 17.60 12.75 -6.36
C ALA A 158 17.24 11.27 -6.22
N SER A 159 16.26 10.84 -7.01
CA SER A 159 15.68 9.49 -7.20
C SER A 159 14.64 9.02 -6.17
N ALA A 160 13.43 9.57 -6.32
CA ALA A 160 12.21 9.08 -5.69
C ALA A 160 11.18 8.74 -6.80
N ASP A 161 11.46 7.70 -7.59
CA ASP A 161 10.62 7.41 -8.77
C ASP A 161 9.57 6.31 -8.51
N LEU A 162 9.79 5.38 -7.58
CA LEU A 162 8.90 4.21 -7.47
C LEU A 162 7.58 4.46 -6.72
N GLY A 163 7.62 5.28 -5.65
CA GLY A 163 6.42 5.62 -4.87
C GLY A 163 5.49 6.58 -5.61
N VAL A 164 6.07 7.50 -6.39
CA VAL A 164 5.33 8.40 -7.27
C VAL A 164 4.71 7.62 -8.42
N VAL A 165 5.44 6.68 -9.03
CA VAL A 165 4.89 5.83 -10.10
C VAL A 165 3.72 4.97 -9.62
N MET A 166 3.79 4.37 -8.42
CA MET A 166 2.67 3.59 -7.87
C MET A 166 1.46 4.45 -7.51
N ALA A 167 1.67 5.64 -6.92
CA ALA A 167 0.60 6.58 -6.66
C ALA A 167 -0.03 7.09 -7.98
N LEU A 168 0.79 7.37 -9.00
CA LEU A 168 0.33 7.76 -10.33
C LEU A 168 -0.46 6.64 -11.01
N ILE A 169 -0.05 5.38 -10.90
CA ILE A 169 -0.81 4.25 -11.46
C ILE A 169 -2.19 4.16 -10.81
N VAL A 170 -2.27 4.27 -9.47
CA VAL A 170 -3.54 4.24 -8.74
C VAL A 170 -4.41 5.43 -9.12
N ILE A 171 -3.83 6.64 -9.16
CA ILE A 171 -4.54 7.87 -9.57
C ILE A 171 -5.01 7.76 -11.02
N THR A 172 -4.17 7.29 -11.96
CA THR A 172 -4.52 7.09 -13.36
C THR A 172 -5.61 6.04 -13.51
N MET A 173 -5.60 4.98 -12.71
CA MET A 173 -6.66 3.97 -12.72
C MET A 173 -8.00 4.56 -12.26
N VAL A 174 -8.00 5.32 -11.17
CA VAL A 174 -9.18 6.00 -10.63
C VAL A 174 -9.72 7.05 -11.62
N VAL A 175 -8.83 7.85 -12.22
CA VAL A 175 -9.21 8.87 -13.21
C VAL A 175 -9.73 8.24 -14.50
N SER A 176 -9.10 7.16 -14.98
CA SER A 176 -9.57 6.46 -16.19
C SER A 176 -10.96 5.86 -15.99
N TYR A 177 -11.25 5.32 -14.81
CA TYR A 177 -12.59 4.83 -14.46
C TYR A 177 -13.62 5.97 -14.43
N ALA A 178 -13.31 7.08 -13.77
CA ALA A 178 -14.20 8.25 -13.73
C ALA A 178 -14.52 8.79 -15.13
N LEU A 179 -13.55 8.75 -16.05
CA LEU A 179 -13.77 9.17 -17.45
C LEU A 179 -14.62 8.16 -18.25
N VAL A 180 -14.47 6.85 -18.00
CA VAL A 180 -15.30 5.82 -18.63
C VAL A 180 -16.74 5.90 -18.14
N ASP A 181 -16.95 6.14 -16.84
CA ASP A 181 -18.28 6.28 -16.24
C ASP A 181 -19.01 7.52 -16.80
N ILE A 182 -18.32 8.66 -16.89
CA ILE A 182 -18.85 9.88 -17.54
C ILE A 182 -19.18 9.63 -19.02
N SER A 183 -18.37 8.84 -19.73
CA SER A 183 -18.58 8.53 -21.15
C SER A 183 -19.78 7.60 -21.38
N VAL A 184 -19.86 6.51 -20.62
CA VAL A 184 -20.88 5.46 -20.79
C VAL A 184 -22.24 5.90 -20.24
N ASN A 185 -22.25 6.50 -19.05
CA ASN A 185 -23.48 6.90 -18.36
C ASN A 185 -23.91 8.34 -18.71
N GLY A 186 -22.97 9.24 -19.02
CA GLY A 186 -23.29 10.56 -19.58
C GLY A 186 -23.84 10.50 -21.00
N GLY A 187 -23.40 9.51 -21.81
CA GLY A 187 -23.93 9.26 -23.14
C GLY A 187 -25.39 8.77 -23.15
N HIS A 188 -25.77 7.91 -22.19
CA HIS A 188 -27.15 7.44 -22.06
C HIS A 188 -28.11 8.55 -21.63
N GLY A 189 -27.71 9.44 -20.72
CA GLY A 189 -28.54 10.57 -20.29
C GLY A 189 -28.81 11.58 -21.42
N ALA A 190 -27.79 11.92 -22.20
CA ALA A 190 -27.92 12.87 -23.32
C ALA A 190 -28.84 12.37 -24.45
N LEU A 191 -28.89 11.05 -24.68
CA LEU A 191 -29.78 10.45 -25.68
C LEU A 191 -31.25 10.43 -25.21
N MET A 192 -31.49 10.28 -23.90
CA MET A 192 -32.84 10.34 -23.33
C MET A 192 -33.40 11.77 -23.32
N ASP A 193 -32.58 12.78 -23.02
CA ASP A 193 -32.98 14.19 -23.10
C ASP A 193 -33.30 14.63 -24.53
N GLN A 194 -32.55 14.15 -25.54
CA GLN A 194 -32.87 14.43 -26.94
C GLN A 194 -34.10 13.67 -27.45
N ALA A 195 -34.35 12.45 -26.97
CA ALA A 195 -35.55 11.69 -27.30
C ALA A 195 -36.82 12.27 -26.66
N GLY A 196 -36.71 12.89 -25.47
CA GLY A 196 -37.81 13.59 -24.80
C GLY A 196 -38.10 14.99 -25.34
N ALA A 197 -37.18 15.58 -26.12
CA ALA A 197 -37.32 16.92 -26.72
C ALA A 197 -37.84 16.90 -28.17
N ALA A 198 -38.09 15.73 -28.77
CA ALA A 198 -38.71 15.64 -30.08
C ALA A 198 -40.19 16.07 -30.00
N PRO A 199 -40.62 17.13 -30.70
CA PRO A 199 -42.02 17.54 -30.69
C PRO A 199 -42.90 16.47 -31.38
N PRO A 200 -44.19 16.36 -30.98
CA PRO A 200 -45.13 15.34 -31.47
C PRO A 200 -45.44 15.46 -32.96
#